data_AF-A0A2D4S2C4-F1
#
_entry.id   AF-A0A2D4S2C4-F1
#
_cell.length_a   1.000
_cell.length_b   1.000
_cell.length_c   1.000
_cell.angle_alpha   90.00
_cell.angle_beta   90.00
_cell.angle_gamma   90.00
#
_symmetry.space_group_name_H-M   'P 1'
#
loop_
_entity.id
_entity.type
_entity.pdbx_description
1 polymer ?
#
loop_
_entity_poly.entity_id
_entity_poly.type
_entity_poly.pdbx_seq_one_letter_code
_entity_poly.pdbx_strand_id
1 'polypeptide(L)' 'MKRLVESLINWLGIPRNTEEFRWSENPIYLKRIEQIKNVWIGSGIVMLAVAQPAFIIGLSLFITFLSFAYLER' A
#
# COMPACT_ATOMS: atom_id res chain seq x y z
N MET A 1 2.96 6.15 -13.53
CA MET A 1 2.61 6.43 -12.12
C MET A 1 3.44 7.56 -11.52
N LYS A 2 4.78 7.56 -11.66
CA LYS A 2 5.67 8.62 -11.12
C LYS A 2 5.26 10.07 -11.47
N ARG A 3 4.86 10.33 -12.72
CA ARG A 3 4.46 11.67 -13.19
C ARG A 3 3.23 12.25 -12.48
N LEU A 4 2.27 11.41 -12.06
CA LEU A 4 1.07 11.86 -11.35
C LEU A 4 1.39 12.17 -9.89
N VAL A 5 2.20 11.32 -9.26
CA VAL A 5 2.67 11.51 -7.89
C VAL A 5 3.51 12.79 -7.79
N GLU A 6 4.44 13.00 -8.73
CA GLU A 6 5.21 14.25 -8.82
C GLU A 6 4.32 15.47 -9.00
N SER A 7 3.29 15.39 -9.84
CA SER A 7 2.37 16.50 -10.07
C SER A 7 1.54 16.84 -8.83
N LEU A 8 1.12 15.83 -8.06
CA LEU A 8 0.40 16.01 -6.79
C LEU A 8 1.29 16.60 -5.70
N ILE A 9 2.52 16.08 -5.56
CA ILE A 9 3.51 16.60 -4.59
C ILE A 9 3.80 18.08 -4.86
N ASN A 10 3.97 18.43 -6.14
CA ASN A 10 4.28 19.79 -6.54
C ASN A 10 3.06 20.72 -6.36
N TRP A 11 1.84 20.22 -6.56
CA TRP A 11 0.60 20.97 -6.33
C TRP A 11 0.33 21.21 -4.84
N LEU A 12 0.61 20.22 -3.98
CA LEU A 12 0.47 20.32 -2.52
C LEU A 12 1.62 21.09 -1.86
N GLY A 13 2.64 21.51 -2.62
CA GLY A 13 3.79 22.25 -2.11
C GLY A 13 4.61 21.47 -1.06
N ILE A 14 4.59 20.14 -1.11
CA ILE A 14 5.22 19.31 -0.07
C ILE A 14 6.74 19.42 -0.21
N PRO A 15 7.47 19.86 0.84
CA PRO A 15 8.92 19.91 0.80
C PRO A 15 9.50 18.50 0.68
N ARG A 16 10.09 18.18 -0.48
CA ARG A 16 10.71 16.87 -0.79
C ARG A 16 11.92 16.51 0.10
N ASN A 17 12.37 17.43 0.95
CA ASN A 17 13.53 17.25 1.83
C ASN A 17 13.15 16.84 3.28
N THR A 18 11.88 16.48 3.54
CA THR A 18 11.51 15.94 4.84
C THR A 18 12.05 14.51 4.99
N GLU A 19 12.49 14.15 6.21
CA GLU A 19 13.03 12.82 6.49
C GLU A 19 12.02 11.70 6.18
N GLU A 20 10.73 11.97 6.37
CA GLU A 20 9.64 11.04 6.06
C GLU A 20 9.51 10.75 4.55
N PHE A 21 9.72 11.76 3.70
CA PHE A 21 9.67 11.58 2.25
C PHE A 21 10.84 10.71 1.77
N ARG A 22 12.04 10.98 2.28
CA ARG A 22 13.25 10.18 1.99
C ARG A 22 13.11 8.73 2.46
N TRP A 23 12.37 8.49 3.54
CA TRP A 23 12.12 7.14 4.04
C TRP A 23 11.17 6.35 3.12
N SER A 24 10.17 7.01 2.52
CA SER A 24 9.28 6.38 1.54
C SER A 24 10.00 5.92 0.26
N GLU A 25 11.18 6.49 -0.03
CA GLU A 25 12.04 6.08 -1.14
C GLU A 25 13.07 5.00 -0.75
N ASN A 26 13.11 4.57 0.52
CA ASN A 26 14.06 3.57 0.97
C ASN A 26 13.76 2.21 0.32
N PRO A 27 14.78 1.51 -0.23
CA PRO A 27 14.59 0.20 -0.85
C PRO A 27 13.94 -0.85 0.08
N ILE A 28 14.13 -0.75 1.40
CA ILE A 28 13.50 -1.64 2.38
C ILE A 28 11.99 -1.38 2.43
N TYR A 29 11.57 -0.11 2.46
CA TYR A 29 10.16 0.26 2.46
C TYR A 29 9.49 -0.15 1.14
N LEU A 30 10.14 0.10 0.01
CA LEU A 30 9.65 -0.32 -1.31
C LEU A 30 9.48 -1.84 -1.41
N LYS A 31 10.38 -2.62 -0.81
CA LYS A 31 10.26 -4.08 -0.76
C LYS A 31 9.06 -4.54 0.08
N ARG A 32 8.79 -3.87 1.20
CA ARG A 32 7.59 -4.15 2.01
C ARG A 32 6.30 -3.84 1.27
N ILE A 33 6.26 -2.73 0.52
CA ILE A 33 5.15 -2.39 -0.37
C ILE A 33 4.93 -3.48 -1.43
N GLU A 34 6.01 -4.00 -2.01
CA GLU A 34 5.91 -5.09 -3.00
C GLU A 34 5.36 -6.38 -2.40
N GLN A 35 5.72 -6.72 -1.16
CA GLN A 35 5.15 -7.87 -0.45
C GLN A 35 3.64 -7.69 -0.22
N ILE A 36 3.22 -6.51 0.21
CA ILE A 36 1.79 -6.21 0.42
C ILE A 36 1.02 -6.26 -0.89
N LYS A 37 1.57 -5.72 -1.97
CA LYS A 37 0.99 -5.84 -3.32
C LYS A 37 0.73 -7.31 -3.66
N ASN A 38 1.71 -8.18 -3.44
CA ASN A 38 1.57 -9.61 -3.72
C ASN A 38 0.52 -10.28 -2.82
N VAL A 39 0.44 -9.89 -1.54
CA VAL A 39 -0.60 -10.35 -0.61
C VAL A 39 -1.99 -9.91 -1.08
N TRP A 40 -2.15 -8.66 -1.51
CA TRP A 40 -3.42 -8.17 -2.05
C TRP A 40 -3.84 -8.90 -3.33
N ILE A 41 -2.90 -9.18 -4.24
CA ILE A 41 -3.18 -9.95 -5.45
C ILE A 41 -3.63 -11.37 -5.09
N GLY A 42 -2.89 -12.07 -4.22
CA GLY A 42 -3.24 -13.42 -3.78
C GLY A 42 -4.60 -13.45 -3.07
N SER A 43 -4.85 -12.46 -2.21
CA SER A 43 -6.12 -12.34 -1.49
C SER A 43 -7.29 -12.01 -2.41
N GLY A 44 -7.08 -11.17 -3.43
CA GLY A 44 -8.09 -10.91 -4.46
C GLY A 44 -8.49 -12.17 -5.21
N ILE A 45 -7.52 -13.06 -5.52
CA ILE A 45 -7.81 -14.37 -6.13
C ILE A 45 -8.66 -15.22 -5.18
N VAL A 46 -8.33 -15.27 -3.89
CA VAL A 46 -9.11 -16.01 -2.88
C VAL A 46 -10.52 -15.43 -2.74
N MET A 47 -10.66 -14.11 -2.73
CA MET A 47 -11.95 -13.41 -2.67
C MET A 47 -12.84 -13.76 -3.86
N LEU A 48 -12.27 -13.81 -5.07
CA LEU A 48 -12.99 -14.23 -6.28
C LEU A 48 -13.42 -15.70 -6.21
N ALA A 49 -12.58 -16.58 -5.67
CA ALA A 49 -12.90 -18.00 -5.52
C ALA A 49 -14.03 -18.25 -4.50
N VAL A 50 -14.04 -17.52 -3.39
CA VAL A 50 -15.05 -17.68 -2.34
C VAL A 50 -16.38 -16.99 -2.70
N ALA A 51 -16.33 -15.90 -3.46
CA ALA A 51 -17.50 -15.14 -3.95
C ALA A 51 -18.53 -14.72 -2.88
N GLN A 52 -18.14 -14.67 -1.60
CA GLN A 52 -19.02 -14.30 -0.49
C GLN A 52 -18.76 -12.85 -0.05
N PRO A 53 -19.74 -11.93 -0.15
CA PRO A 53 -19.54 -10.51 0.16
C PRO A 53 -19.00 -10.25 1.58
N ALA A 54 -19.51 -10.95 2.59
CA ALA A 54 -19.06 -10.80 3.97
C ALA A 54 -17.59 -11.22 4.15
N PHE A 55 -17.16 -12.28 3.47
CA PHE A 55 -15.77 -12.73 3.51
C PHE A 55 -14.85 -11.74 2.80
N ILE A 56 -15.27 -11.22 1.64
CA ILE A 56 -14.51 -10.21 0.89
C ILE A 56 -14.27 -8.97 1.75
N ILE A 57 -15.31 -8.45 2.39
CA ILE A 57 -15.21 -7.27 3.26
C ILE A 57 -14.31 -7.56 4.46
N GLY A 58 -14.56 -8.66 5.18
CA GLY A 58 -13.78 -9.03 6.36
C GLY A 58 -12.30 -9.22 6.05
N LEU A 59 -11.99 -9.95 4.98
CA LEU A 59 -10.62 -10.20 4.54
C LEU A 59 -9.94 -8.91 4.04
N SER A 60 -10.66 -8.04 3.32
CA SER A 60 -10.12 -6.74 2.86
C SER A 60 -9.75 -5.83 4.03
N LEU A 61 -10.62 -5.74 5.03
CA LEU A 61 -10.35 -4.96 6.25
C LEU A 61 -9.16 -5.55 7.02
N PHE A 62 -9.10 -6.87 7.16
CA PHE A 62 -8.00 -7.55 7.82
C PHE A 62 -6.66 -7.30 7.13
N ILE A 63 -6.61 -7.42 5.80
CA ILE A 63 -5.38 -7.17 5.02
C ILE A 63 -5.02 -5.69 5.05
N THR A 64 -5.99 -4.78 5.07
CA THR A 64 -5.74 -3.33 5.22
C THR A 64 -5.06 -3.06 6.56
N PHE A 65 -5.58 -3.62 7.65
CA PHE A 65 -4.97 -3.52 8.98
C PHE A 65 -3.56 -4.13 9.00
N LEU A 66 -3.37 -5.31 8.41
CA LEU A 66 -2.06 -5.95 8.32
C LEU A 66 -1.08 -5.11 7.48
N SER A 67 -1.56 -4.48 6.41
CA SER A 67 -0.75 -3.60 5.56
C SER A 67 -0.24 -2.41 6.36
N PHE A 68 -1.10 -1.77 7.15
CA PHE A 68 -0.68 -0.69 8.04
C PHE A 68 0.30 -1.19 9.10
N ALA A 69 0.00 -2.26 9.82
CA ALA A 69 0.90 -2.81 10.83
C ALA A 69 2.27 -3.24 10.28
N TYR A 70 2.34 -3.69 9.03
CA TYR A 70 3.59 -4.10 8.38
C TYR A 70 4.40 -2.94 7.80
N LEU A 71 3.72 -1.86 7.39
CA LEU A 71 4.36 -0.60 6.99
C LEU A 71 4.79 0.22 8.20
N GLU A 72 4.05 0.12 9.29
CA GLU A 72 4.36 0.78 10.55
C GLU A 72 5.73 0.31 11.04
N ARG A 73 6.50 1.28 11.52
CA ARG A 73 7.94 1.14 11.73
C ARG A 73 8.26 0.34 12.99
#